data_AF-A0A7X9DQB6-F1
#
_entry.id   AF-A0A7X9DQB6-F1
#
_cell.length_a   1.000
_cell.length_b   1.000
_cell.length_c   1.000
_cell.angle_alpha   90.00
_cell.angle_beta   90.00
_cell.angle_gamma   90.00
#
_symmetry.space_group_name_H-M   'P 1'
#
loop_
_entity.id
_entity.type
_entity.pdbx_description
1 polymer ?
#
loop_
_entity_poly.entity_id
_entity_poly.type
_entity_poly.pdbx_seq_one_letter_code
_entity_poly.pdbx_strand_id
1 'polypeptide(L)'
;SRIPVGLGLSAGYLAEAKEDLTGDGYIDPVRKFRKFELAGQASAGYDFSARVTGEIRFSYSLIPVREHPGGQTFLGNLGQYNNNLSFCILYTMGGRRR
;
A
#
# COMPACT_ATOMS: atom_id res chain seq x y z
N SER A 1 21.80 -17.20 7.31
CA SER A 1 20.97 -16.10 6.79
C SER A 1 19.75 -15.91 7.68
N ARG A 2 19.25 -14.69 7.84
CA ARG A 2 18.04 -14.38 8.63
C ARG A 2 16.92 -13.94 7.68
N ILE A 3 15.68 -14.28 8.03
CA ILE A 3 14.47 -13.87 7.33
C ILE A 3 13.70 -12.93 8.27
N PRO A 4 13.91 -11.61 8.20
CA PRO A 4 13.10 -10.68 8.96
C PRO A 4 11.65 -10.73 8.48
N VAL A 5 10.72 -10.76 9.42
CA VAL A 5 9.29 -10.63 9.17
C VAL A 5 8.76 -9.44 9.96
N GLY A 6 7.78 -8.73 9.40
CA GLY A 6 7.21 -7.54 9.98
C GLY A 6 5.69 -7.52 9.84
N LEU A 7 5.03 -6.97 10.86
CA LEU A 7 3.63 -6.58 10.81
C LEU A 7 3.54 -5.14 11.31
N GLY A 8 2.65 -4.34 10.73
CA GLY A 8 2.50 -2.95 11.12
C GLY A 8 1.24 -2.31 10.60
N LEU A 9 1.06 -1.05 10.99
CA LEU A 9 0.01 -0.18 10.48
C LEU A 9 0.66 1.04 9.83
N SER A 10 -0.01 1.61 8.83
CA SER A 10 0.41 2.86 8.21
C SER A 10 -0.79 3.76 7.97
N ALA A 11 -0.51 5.06 7.93
CA ALA A 11 -1.45 6.08 7.48
C ALA A 11 -0.87 6.79 6.26
N GLY A 12 -1.71 7.07 5.27
CA GLY A 12 -1.33 7.71 4.02
C GLY A 12 -2.24 8.90 3.69
N TYR A 13 -1.71 9.84 2.92
CA TYR A 13 -2.49 10.94 2.35
C TYR A 13 -2.36 10.96 0.84
N LEU A 14 -3.50 10.94 0.15
CA LEU A 14 -3.59 11.02 -1.31
C LEU A 14 -3.47 12.47 -1.74
N ALA A 15 -2.32 12.82 -2.33
CA ALA A 15 -2.07 14.16 -2.84
C ALA A 15 -2.85 14.44 -4.13
N GLU A 16 -2.84 13.47 -5.05
CA GLU A 16 -3.44 13.60 -6.39
C GLU A 16 -3.93 12.23 -6.87
N ALA A 17 -5.04 12.21 -7.60
CA ALA A 17 -5.54 11.05 -8.31
C ALA A 17 -6.07 11.49 -9.67
N LYS A 18 -5.79 10.71 -10.70
CA LYS A 18 -6.33 10.88 -12.05
C LYS A 18 -6.87 9.56 -12.55
N GLU A 19 -7.92 9.62 -13.36
CA GLU A 19 -8.50 8.47 -14.02
C GLU A 19 -8.46 8.67 -15.53
N ASP A 20 -8.25 7.57 -16.25
CA ASP A 20 -8.49 7.51 -17.68
C ASP A 20 -9.61 6.49 -17.92
N LEU A 21 -10.73 6.96 -18.48
CA LEU A 21 -11.92 6.14 -18.68
C LEU A 21 -12.11 5.69 -20.13
N THR A 22 -11.50 6.41 -21.08
CA THR A 22 -11.77 6.23 -22.53
C THR A 22 -10.51 6.19 -23.39
N GLY A 23 -9.31 6.40 -22.81
CA GLY A 23 -8.03 6.40 -23.52
C GLY A 23 -7.66 7.74 -24.16
N ASP A 24 -8.49 8.78 -23.97
CA ASP A 24 -8.28 10.14 -24.51
C ASP A 24 -7.54 11.07 -23.55
N GLY A 25 -7.10 10.55 -22.40
CA GLY A 25 -6.27 11.26 -21.43
C GLY A 25 -6.78 11.20 -20.00
N TYR A 26 -5.99 11.80 -19.11
CA TYR A 26 -6.26 11.81 -17.68
C TYR A 26 -7.25 12.90 -17.29
N ILE A 27 -8.35 12.51 -16.68
CA ILE A 27 -9.34 13.40 -16.07
C ILE A 27 -9.29 13.30 -14.55
N ASP A 28 -9.89 14.28 -13.88
CA ASP A 28 -10.18 14.16 -12.47
C ASP A 28 -11.11 12.96 -12.22
N PRO A 29 -10.90 12.24 -11.10
CA PRO A 29 -11.66 11.03 -10.81
C PRO A 29 -13.14 11.34 -10.73
N VAL A 30 -13.95 10.66 -11.55
CA VAL A 30 -15.40 10.88 -11.65
C VAL A 30 -16.11 10.63 -10.31
N ARG A 31 -15.49 9.82 -9.46
CA ARG A 31 -15.94 9.59 -8.08
C ARG A 31 -14.79 9.83 -7.13
N LYS A 32 -15.02 10.68 -6.12
CA LYS A 32 -13.98 11.15 -5.21
C LYS A 32 -13.34 10.01 -4.41
N PHE A 33 -12.01 10.01 -4.39
CA PHE A 33 -11.23 9.21 -3.44
C PHE A 33 -11.20 9.90 -2.07
N ARG A 34 -11.15 9.11 -1.01
CA ARG A 34 -10.81 9.61 0.32
C ARG A 34 -9.37 10.08 0.31
N LYS A 35 -9.12 11.24 0.91
CA LYS A 35 -7.76 11.79 0.99
C LYS A 35 -6.88 11.08 2.01
N PHE A 36 -7.46 10.48 3.04
CA PHE A 36 -6.72 9.74 4.07
C PHE A 36 -6.94 8.25 3.93
N GLU A 37 -5.88 7.48 4.10
CA GLU A 37 -5.87 6.02 4.12
C GLU A 37 -5.29 5.53 5.44
N LEU A 38 -5.87 4.46 5.99
CA LEU A 38 -5.28 3.65 7.05
C LEU A 38 -5.12 2.23 6.51
N ALA A 39 -3.92 1.66 6.62
CA ALA A 39 -3.60 0.36 6.05
C ALA A 39 -2.85 -0.56 7.02
N GLY A 40 -3.13 -1.86 6.92
CA GLY A 40 -2.33 -2.90 7.52
C GLY A 40 -1.15 -3.25 6.62
N GLN A 41 -0.01 -3.54 7.23
CA GLN A 41 1.23 -3.88 6.55
C GLN A 41 1.73 -5.24 7.02
N ALA A 42 2.23 -6.04 6.10
CA ALA A 42 3.01 -7.24 6.37
C ALA A 42 4.27 -7.22 5.50
N SER A 43 5.41 -7.65 6.05
CA SER A 43 6.64 -7.76 5.28
C SER A 43 7.40 -9.03 5.58
N ALA A 44 8.13 -9.51 4.58
CA ALA A 44 9.10 -10.57 4.71
C ALA A 44 10.34 -10.19 3.91
N GLY A 45 11.52 -10.44 4.48
CA GLY A 45 12.77 -10.07 3.84
C GLY A 45 13.83 -11.15 3.92
N TYR A 46 14.96 -10.86 3.28
CA TYR A 46 16.14 -11.70 3.26
C TYR A 46 17.39 -10.82 3.41
N ASP A 47 18.17 -11.10 4.45
CA ASP A 47 19.45 -10.42 4.68
C ASP A 47 20.52 -10.98 3.73
N PHE A 48 20.84 -10.23 2.68
CA PHE A 48 21.92 -10.57 1.73
C PHE A 48 23.31 -10.33 2.32
N SER A 49 23.44 -9.34 3.20
CA SER A 49 24.67 -9.04 3.91
C SER A 49 24.35 -8.46 5.29
N ALA A 50 25.39 -8.13 6.08
CA ALA A 50 25.20 -7.47 7.37
C ALA A 50 24.52 -6.09 7.28
N ARG A 51 24.45 -5.50 6.08
CA ARG A 51 23.90 -4.15 5.86
C ARG A 51 22.78 -4.09 4.81
N VAL A 52 22.62 -5.13 4.00
CA VAL A 52 21.67 -5.12 2.88
C VAL A 52 20.60 -6.18 3.11
N THR A 53 19.35 -5.76 3.08
CA THR A 53 18.18 -6.61 3.21
C THR A 53 17.25 -6.37 2.03
N GLY A 54 16.87 -7.41 1.31
CA GLY A 54 15.73 -7.36 0.40
C GLY A 54 14.46 -7.57 1.18
N GLU A 55 13.40 -6.81 0.89
CA GLU A 55 12.11 -6.96 1.54
C GLU A 55 10.99 -6.92 0.51
N ILE A 56 10.01 -7.81 0.69
CA ILE A 56 8.70 -7.73 0.05
C ILE A 56 7.74 -7.23 1.11
N ARG A 57 7.00 -6.16 0.79
CA ARG A 57 6.04 -5.53 1.69
C ARG A 57 4.67 -5.51 1.04
N PHE A 58 3.69 -6.03 1.75
CA PHE A 58 2.29 -6.02 1.39
C PHE A 58 1.53 -5.01 2.25
N SER A 59 0.72 -4.18 1.60
CA SER A 59 -0.08 -3.12 2.18
C SER A 59 -1.52 -3.27 1.74
N TYR A 60 -2.45 -3.26 2.70
CA TYR A 60 -3.88 -3.33 2.41
C TYR A 60 -4.66 -2.30 3.22
N SER A 61 -5.47 -1.47 2.57
CA SER A 61 -6.31 -0.51 3.28
C SER A 61 -7.29 -1.23 4.22
N LEU A 62 -7.40 -0.75 5.45
CA LEU A 62 -8.38 -1.23 6.42
C LEU A 62 -9.76 -0.60 6.19
N ILE A 63 -9.78 0.57 5.54
CA ILE A 63 -10.99 1.35 5.23
C ILE A 63 -11.02 1.56 3.71
N PRO A 64 -12.20 1.49 3.07
CA PRO A 64 -12.31 1.72 1.63
C PRO A 64 -11.85 3.14 1.26
N VAL A 65 -10.92 3.23 0.31
CA VAL A 65 -10.38 4.49 -0.22
C VAL A 65 -11.36 5.19 -1.16
N ARG A 66 -12.39 4.49 -1.62
CA ARG A 66 -13.46 5.01 -2.48
C ARG A 66 -14.69 4.13 -2.34
N GLU A 67 -15.88 4.69 -2.47
CA GLU A 67 -17.13 3.92 -2.39
C GLU A 67 -17.27 2.94 -3.57
N HIS A 68 -18.31 2.12 -3.62
CA HIS A 68 -18.58 1.23 -4.77
C HIS A 68 -19.31 1.95 -5.93
N PRO A 69 -19.00 1.69 -7.21
CA PRO A 69 -19.81 2.19 -8.30
C PRO A 69 -21.22 1.55 -8.25
N GLY A 70 -22.27 2.36 -8.30
CA GLY A 70 -23.65 1.89 -8.43
C GLY A 70 -24.50 1.82 -7.15
N GLY A 71 -24.01 2.28 -5.98
CA GLY A 71 -24.82 2.44 -4.77
C GLY A 71 -25.34 1.14 -4.12
N GLN A 72 -25.08 -0.02 -4.71
CA GLN A 72 -25.43 -1.33 -4.16
C GLN A 72 -24.27 -1.84 -3.29
N THR A 73 -24.28 -1.48 -2.01
CA THR A 73 -23.37 -2.05 -1.01
C THR A 73 -24.02 -3.29 -0.39
N PHE A 74 -23.55 -4.49 -0.73
CA PHE A 74 -23.96 -5.73 -0.06
C PHE A 74 -22.93 -6.07 1.02
N LEU A 75 -23.33 -5.94 2.30
CA LEU A 75 -22.78 -6.41 3.61
C LEU A 75 -21.24 -6.54 3.87
N GLY A 76 -20.38 -6.59 2.86
CA GLY A 76 -18.90 -6.55 2.94
C GLY A 76 -18.23 -5.84 1.75
N ASN A 77 -18.96 -5.44 0.71
CA ASN A 77 -18.42 -4.70 -0.43
C ASN A 77 -18.65 -3.19 -0.26
N LEU A 78 -17.95 -2.59 0.70
CA LEU A 78 -18.09 -1.17 1.08
C LEU A 78 -17.43 -0.21 0.08
N GLY A 79 -16.69 -0.73 -0.91
CA GLY A 79 -16.05 0.07 -1.94
C GLY A 79 -14.71 -0.50 -2.40
N GLN A 80 -13.91 0.38 -3.00
CA GLN A 80 -12.58 0.07 -3.48
C GLN A 80 -11.56 0.25 -2.35
N TYR A 81 -10.65 -0.71 -2.21
CA TYR A 81 -9.53 -0.69 -1.28
C TYR A 81 -8.22 -0.54 -2.06
N ASN A 82 -7.20 0.05 -1.43
CA ASN A 82 -5.86 0.09 -2.00
C ASN A 82 -5.11 -1.19 -1.61
N ASN A 83 -4.52 -1.84 -2.60
CA ASN A 83 -3.68 -3.02 -2.43
C ASN A 83 -2.33 -2.70 -3.08
N ASN A 84 -1.29 -2.60 -2.26
CA ASN A 84 0.05 -2.25 -2.71
C ASN A 84 1.04 -3.35 -2.33
N LEU A 85 1.75 -3.85 -3.32
CA LEU A 85 2.87 -4.78 -3.16
C LEU A 85 4.14 -4.05 -3.55
N SER A 86 5.05 -3.88 -2.59
CA SER A 86 6.30 -3.16 -2.77
C SER A 86 7.49 -4.11 -2.66
N PHE A 87 8.47 -3.91 -3.55
CA PHE A 87 9.76 -4.58 -3.52
C PHE A 87 10.82 -3.56 -3.08
N CYS A 88 11.51 -3.84 -1.99
CA CYS A 88 12.40 -2.89 -1.34
C CYS A 88 13.81 -3.47 -1.21
N ILE A 89 14.81 -2.61 -1.36
CA ILE A 89 16.21 -2.88 -0.98
C ILE A 89 16.55 -1.91 0.14
N LEU A 90 16.77 -2.43 1.34
CA LEU A 90 17.09 -1.63 2.53
C LEU A 90 18.59 -1.70 2.82
N TYR A 91 19.19 -0.53 3.04
CA TYR A 91 20.58 -0.40 3.48
C TYR A 91 20.63 0.14 4.91
N THR A 92 21.24 -0.60 5.83
CA THR A 92 21.42 -0.19 7.22
C THR A 92 22.71 0.63 7.37
N MET A 93 22.58 1.91 7.69
CA MET A 93 23.72 2.77 8.03
C MET A 93 24.10 2.57 9.50
N GLY A 94 25.26 1.95 9.74
CA GLY A 94 25.75 1.58 11.07
C GLY A 94 25.88 0.06 11.25
N GLY A 95 26.81 -0.38 12.10
CA GLY A 95 26.96 -1.81 12.41
C GLY A 95 25.72 -2.33 13.13
N ARG A 96 25.10 -3.37 12.60
CA ARG A 96 23.97 -4.05 13.25
C ARG A 96 24.47 -4.67 14.56
N ARG A 97 24.11 -4.10 15.72
CA ARG A 97 24.47 -4.68 17.03
C ARG A 97 23.84 -6.09 17.10
N ARG A 98 24.70 -7.08 17.34
CA ARG A 98 24.37 -8.51 17.34
C ARG A 98 23.44 -8.88 18.48
#